data_AF-A0A842PFL4-F1
#
_entry.id   AF-A0A842PFL4-F1
#
_cell.length_a   1.000
_cell.length_b   1.000
_cell.length_c   1.000
_cell.angle_alpha   90.00
_cell.angle_beta   90.00
_cell.angle_gamma   90.00
#
_symmetry.space_group_name_H-M   'P 1'
#
loop_
_entity.id
_entity.type
_entity.pdbx_description
1 polymer ?
#
loop_
_entity_poly.entity_id
_entity_poly.type
_entity_poly.pdbx_seq_one_letter_code
_entity_poly.pdbx_strand_id
1 'polypeptide(L)'
;MSHTIFGKDAYNMNFAMLMILTLIEVGAVAASVQEMISEGMIIFVLVSIGIVKFLGIAFIFMHLRMEEDSNILTMTALFPVFFIGIMIAVIALTSPASPDSLPAWCRFW
;
A
#
# COMPACT_ATOMS: atom_id res chain seq x y z
N MET A 1 -13.66 -15.23 -16.16
CA MET A 1 -14.43 -14.34 -17.06
C MET A 1 -13.78 -12.95 -17.01
N SER A 2 -13.64 -12.21 -18.13
CA SER A 2 -13.08 -10.84 -18.06
C SER A 2 -14.09 -9.95 -17.34
N HIS A 3 -13.73 -9.52 -16.12
CA HIS A 3 -14.53 -8.57 -15.38
C HIS A 3 -14.36 -7.21 -16.04
N THR A 4 -15.48 -6.53 -16.32
CA THR A 4 -15.45 -5.16 -16.81
C THR A 4 -15.75 -4.22 -15.65
N ILE A 5 -14.99 -3.13 -15.58
CA ILE A 5 -15.27 -2.02 -14.67
C ILE A 5 -15.50 -0.81 -15.59
N PHE A 6 -16.63 -0.11 -15.45
CA PHE A 6 -17.05 0.99 -16.35
C PHE A 6 -17.07 0.61 -17.85
N GLY A 7 -17.40 -0.64 -18.19
CA GLY A 7 -17.46 -1.11 -19.58
C GLY A 7 -16.10 -1.28 -20.26
N LYS A 8 -15.00 -1.11 -19.52
CA LYS A 8 -13.63 -1.43 -19.93
C LYS A 8 -13.12 -2.65 -19.18
N ASP A 9 -12.15 -3.35 -19.76
CA ASP A 9 -11.47 -4.45 -19.11
C ASP A 9 -10.88 -3.98 -17.76
N ALA A 10 -11.24 -4.68 -16.67
CA ALA A 10 -10.85 -4.32 -15.32
C ALA A 10 -9.33 -4.29 -15.15
N TYR A 11 -8.62 -5.19 -15.83
CA TYR A 11 -7.17 -5.31 -15.75
C TYR A 11 -6.48 -4.08 -16.34
N ASN A 12 -6.91 -3.68 -17.54
CA ASN A 12 -6.33 -2.52 -18.22
C ASN A 12 -6.64 -1.20 -17.50
N MET A 13 -7.83 -1.07 -16.93
CA MET A 13 -8.19 0.14 -16.19
C MET A 13 -7.47 0.22 -14.84
N ASN A 14 -7.34 -0.90 -14.12
CA ASN A 14 -6.55 -0.93 -12.89
C ASN A 14 -5.07 -0.64 -13.18
N PHE A 15 -4.51 -1.19 -14.27
CA PHE A 15 -3.16 -0.87 -14.71
C PHE A 15 -2.98 0.63 -14.96
N ALA A 16 -3.87 1.26 -15.73
CA ALA A 16 -3.79 2.70 -15.99
C ALA A 16 -3.89 3.53 -14.70
N MET A 17 -4.79 3.17 -13.79
CA MET A 17 -4.94 3.82 -12.49
C MET A 17 -3.65 3.72 -11.65
N LEU A 18 -3.04 2.54 -11.57
CA LEU A 18 -1.78 2.34 -10.85
C LEU A 18 -0.63 3.15 -11.45
N MET A 19 -0.58 3.27 -12.78
CA MET A 19 0.43 4.10 -13.44
C MET A 19 0.26 5.59 -13.11
N ILE A 20 -0.97 6.11 -13.12
CA ILE A 20 -1.27 7.49 -12.74
C ILE A 20 -0.88 7.74 -11.28
N LEU A 21 -1.27 6.86 -10.37
CA LEU A 21 -0.91 6.96 -8.96
C LEU A 21 0.62 6.94 -8.76
N THR A 22 1.34 6.13 -9.52
CA THR A 22 2.81 6.10 -9.49
C THR A 22 3.42 7.42 -9.96
N LEU A 23 2.88 8.03 -11.01
CA LEU A 23 3.34 9.35 -11.47
C LEU A 23 3.12 10.42 -10.40
N ILE A 24 2.02 10.35 -9.65
CA ILE A 24 1.75 11.26 -8.54
C ILE A 24 2.77 11.05 -7.41
N GLU A 25 3.09 9.82 -7.04
CA GLU A 25 4.11 9.53 -6.01
C GLU A 25 5.48 10.09 -6.41
N VAL A 26 5.92 9.84 -7.65
CA VAL A 26 7.19 10.37 -8.17
C VAL A 26 7.16 11.90 -8.20
N GLY A 27 6.04 12.51 -8.60
CA GLY A 27 5.86 13.96 -8.57
C GLY A 27 5.92 14.54 -7.15
N ALA A 28 5.31 13.87 -6.17
CA ALA A 28 5.37 14.26 -4.77
C ALA A 28 6.79 14.17 -4.21
N VAL A 29 7.53 13.10 -4.53
CA VAL A 29 8.94 12.96 -4.15
C VAL A 29 9.77 14.10 -4.78
N ALA A 30 9.59 14.37 -6.08
CA ALA A 30 10.29 15.47 -6.74
C ALA A 30 9.98 16.83 -6.10
N ALA A 31 8.72 17.08 -5.72
CA ALA A 31 8.31 18.29 -5.02
C ALA A 31 8.92 18.42 -3.62
N SER A 32 9.08 17.31 -2.91
CA SER A 32 9.72 17.30 -1.58
C SER A 32 11.21 17.64 -1.64
N VAL A 33 11.92 17.15 -2.66
CA VAL A 33 13.35 17.43 -2.88
C VAL A 33 13.57 18.91 -3.22
N GLN A 34 12.58 19.56 -3.84
CA GLN A 34 12.58 21.00 -4.11
C GLN A 34 12.04 21.83 -2.94
N GLU A 35 11.84 21.24 -1.76
CA GLU A 35 11.30 21.88 -0.55
C GLU A 35 9.92 22.56 -0.76
N MET A 36 9.16 22.14 -1.78
CA MET A 36 7.84 22.71 -2.09
C MET A 36 6.73 22.14 -1.21
N ILE A 37 6.95 20.98 -0.60
CA ILE A 37 6.01 20.30 0.30
C ILE A 37 6.74 19.85 1.57
N SER A 38 6.03 19.83 2.69
CA SER A 38 6.60 19.38 3.97
C SER A 38 6.79 17.87 4.06
N GLU A 39 7.67 17.41 4.95
CA GLU A 39 7.89 15.98 5.25
C GLU A 39 6.58 15.26 5.64
N GLY A 40 5.72 15.92 6.42
CA GLY A 40 4.42 15.36 6.78
C GLY A 40 3.51 15.16 5.57
N MET A 41 3.55 16.09 4.61
CA MET A 41 2.71 16.02 3.41
C MET A 41 3.18 14.91 2.46
N ILE A 42 4.49 14.76 2.23
CA ILE A 42 5.01 13.68 1.38
C ILE A 42 4.67 12.30 1.97
N ILE A 43 4.87 12.10 3.28
CA ILE A 43 4.55 10.82 3.95
C ILE A 43 3.07 10.51 3.79
N PHE A 44 2.20 11.51 4.01
CA PHE A 44 0.76 11.33 3.86
C PHE A 44 0.38 10.92 2.42
N VAL A 45 0.95 11.56 1.41
CA VAL A 45 0.70 11.22 -0.01
C VAL A 45 1.18 9.81 -0.33
N LEU A 46 2.42 9.46 0.03
CA LEU A 46 2.99 8.14 -0.26
C LEU A 46 2.23 7.02 0.44
N VAL A 47 1.87 7.18 1.72
CA VAL A 47 1.13 6.16 2.47
C VAL A 47 -0.30 6.01 1.95
N SER A 48 -1.01 7.11 1.73
CA SER A 48 -2.40 7.06 1.24
C SER A 48 -2.49 6.42 -0.16
N ILE A 49 -1.61 6.81 -1.08
CA ILE A 49 -1.55 6.22 -2.42
C ILE A 49 -1.11 4.74 -2.34
N GLY A 50 -0.11 4.42 -1.51
CA GLY A 50 0.35 3.06 -1.28
C GLY A 50 -0.78 2.11 -0.85
N ILE A 51 -1.65 2.57 0.06
CA ILE A 51 -2.85 1.80 0.48
C ILE A 51 -3.80 1.56 -0.69
N VAL A 52 -4.11 2.60 -1.47
CA VAL A 52 -5.02 2.47 -2.62
C VAL A 52 -4.46 1.50 -3.67
N LYS A 53 -3.16 1.60 -3.97
CA LYS A 53 -2.48 0.71 -4.92
C LYS A 53 -2.46 -0.74 -4.41
N PHE A 54 -2.16 -0.94 -3.13
CA PHE A 54 -2.20 -2.26 -2.50
C PHE A 54 -3.57 -2.92 -2.69
N LEU A 55 -4.67 -2.20 -2.42
CA LEU A 55 -6.02 -2.72 -2.62
C LEU A 55 -6.33 -3.00 -4.09
N GLY A 56 -5.91 -2.12 -5.02
CA GLY A 56 -6.10 -2.33 -6.46
C GLY A 56 -5.39 -3.59 -6.98
N ILE A 57 -4.16 -3.84 -6.52
CA ILE A 57 -3.40 -5.04 -6.89
C ILE A 57 -4.01 -6.29 -6.25
N ALA A 58 -4.31 -6.23 -4.94
CA ALA A 58 -4.88 -7.33 -4.17
C ALA A 58 -6.21 -7.81 -4.78
N PHE A 59 -7.12 -6.88 -5.08
CA PHE A 59 -8.45 -7.26 -5.56
C PHE A 59 -8.48 -7.66 -7.04
N ILE A 60 -7.70 -7.01 -7.92
CA ILE A 60 -7.80 -7.23 -9.38
C ILE A 60 -6.69 -8.13 -9.91
N PHE A 61 -5.43 -7.88 -9.57
CA PHE A 61 -4.31 -8.64 -10.12
C PHE A 61 -4.06 -9.96 -9.38
N MET A 62 -4.27 -9.98 -8.07
CA MET A 62 -4.15 -11.20 -7.26
C MET A 62 -5.45 -12.00 -7.18
N HIS A 63 -6.52 -11.55 -7.85
CA HIS A 63 -7.82 -12.24 -7.90
C HIS A 63 -8.42 -12.56 -6.50
N LEU A 64 -8.04 -11.79 -5.46
CA LEU A 64 -8.57 -11.96 -4.09
C LEU A 64 -10.02 -11.48 -3.97
N ARG A 65 -10.52 -10.75 -4.97
CA ARG A 65 -11.95 -10.52 -5.16
C ARG A 65 -12.27 -10.76 -6.63
N MET A 66 -13.54 -10.95 -6.94
CA MET A 66 -14.11 -11.09 -8.29
C MET A 66 -14.18 -12.52 -8.84
N GLU A 67 -13.58 -13.52 -8.21
CA GLU A 67 -13.63 -14.92 -8.66
C GLU A 67 -14.35 -15.83 -7.65
N GLU A 68 -14.85 -16.98 -8.11
CA GLU A 68 -15.62 -17.89 -7.24
C GLU A 68 -14.77 -18.46 -6.09
N ASP A 69 -13.46 -18.63 -6.31
CA ASP A 69 -12.51 -19.13 -5.31
C ASP A 69 -11.79 -18.00 -4.54
N SER A 70 -12.20 -16.75 -4.71
CA SER A 70 -11.56 -15.59 -4.08
C SER A 70 -11.59 -15.63 -2.54
N ASN A 71 -12.57 -16.32 -1.94
CA ASN A 71 -12.75 -16.34 -0.48
C ASN A 71 -11.61 -17.11 0.21
N ILE A 72 -11.27 -18.31 -0.25
CA ILE A 72 -10.17 -19.08 0.33
C ILE A 72 -8.82 -18.40 0.10
N LEU A 73 -8.61 -17.84 -1.10
CA LEU A 73 -7.39 -17.09 -1.42
C LEU A 73 -7.23 -15.87 -0.50
N THR A 74 -8.30 -15.12 -0.24
CA THR A 74 -8.27 -14.00 0.71
C THR A 74 -7.99 -14.44 2.14
N MET A 75 -8.60 -15.53 2.59
CA MET A 75 -8.36 -16.07 3.94
C MET A 75 -6.92 -16.51 4.12
N THR A 76 -6.32 -17.17 3.12
CA THR A 76 -4.90 -17.53 3.14
C THR A 76 -3.98 -16.32 3.07
N ALA A 77 -4.34 -15.25 2.35
CA ALA A 77 -3.58 -14.00 2.31
C ALA A 77 -3.66 -13.19 3.61
N LEU A 78 -4.77 -13.30 4.36
CA LEU A 78 -4.93 -12.62 5.66
C LEU A 78 -4.08 -13.25 6.77
N PHE A 79 -3.76 -14.54 6.68
CA PHE A 79 -2.92 -15.21 7.67
C PHE A 79 -1.52 -14.58 7.83
N PRO A 80 -0.70 -14.39 6.76
CA PRO A 80 0.59 -13.72 6.89
C PRO A 80 0.43 -12.25 7.28
N VAL A 81 -0.62 -11.56 6.84
CA VAL A 81 -0.90 -10.17 7.26
C VAL A 81 -1.14 -10.08 8.77
N PHE A 82 -1.94 -11.00 9.32
CA PHE A 82 -2.17 -11.12 10.75
C PHE A 82 -0.88 -11.40 11.51
N PHE A 83 -0.07 -12.33 11.01
CA PHE A 83 1.22 -12.66 11.64
C PHE A 83 2.19 -11.48 11.64
N ILE A 84 2.29 -10.73 10.52
CA ILE A 84 3.09 -9.50 10.44
C ILE A 84 2.56 -8.46 11.44
N GLY A 85 1.24 -8.31 11.54
CA GLY A 85 0.62 -7.40 12.52
C GLY A 85 0.99 -7.74 13.96
N ILE A 86 0.94 -9.03 14.33
CA ILE A 86 1.41 -9.50 15.64
C ILE A 86 2.90 -9.22 15.82
N MET A 87 3.72 -9.54 14.82
CA MET A 87 5.17 -9.35 14.91
C MET A 87 5.52 -7.88 15.18
N ILE A 88 4.90 -6.95 14.45
CA ILE A 88 5.07 -5.51 14.66
C ILE A 88 4.58 -5.11 16.06
N ALA A 89 3.40 -5.59 16.49
CA ALA A 89 2.86 -5.28 17.80
C ALA A 89 3.75 -5.80 18.95
N VAL A 90 4.26 -7.03 18.85
CA VAL A 90 5.16 -7.62 19.85
C VAL A 90 6.48 -6.85 19.89
N ILE A 91 7.08 -6.54 18.74
CA ILE A 91 8.29 -5.70 18.68
C ILE A 91 8.01 -4.36 19.35
N ALA A 92 6.86 -3.74 19.07
CA ALA A 92 6.51 -2.45 19.66
C ALA A 92 6.32 -2.52 21.19
N LEU A 93 5.73 -3.59 21.70
CA LEU A 93 5.45 -3.74 23.14
C LEU A 93 6.64 -4.26 23.96
N THR A 94 7.61 -4.92 23.33
CA THR A 94 8.71 -5.62 24.04
C THR A 94 10.08 -4.96 23.89
N SER A 95 10.21 -3.95 23.02
CA SER A 95 11.47 -3.22 22.83
C SER A 95 11.55 -2.00 23.76
N PRO A 96 12.57 -1.87 24.63
CA PRO A 96 12.67 -0.80 25.64
C PRO A 96 12.94 0.62 25.08
N ALA A 97 12.68 0.84 23.78
CA ALA A 97 12.79 2.13 23.10
C ALA A 97 11.74 2.30 21.97
N SER A 98 10.77 1.40 21.80
CA SER A 98 9.98 1.29 20.57
C SER A 98 9.34 2.60 20.06
N PRO A 99 8.64 3.42 20.86
CA PRO A 99 8.08 4.68 20.38
C PRO A 99 9.15 5.75 20.14
N ASP A 100 10.18 5.78 21.01
CA ASP A 100 11.17 6.85 21.05
C ASP A 100 12.35 6.64 20.09
N SER A 101 12.58 5.39 19.64
CA SER A 101 13.61 5.04 18.64
C SER A 101 13.09 5.01 17.20
N LEU A 102 11.76 5.09 16.99
CA LEU A 102 11.14 5.16 15.66
C LEU A 102 11.66 6.36 14.83
N PRO A 103 11.78 7.59 15.39
CA PRO A 103 12.36 8.72 14.67
C PRO A 103 13.83 8.51 14.26
N ALA A 104 14.59 7.69 15.00
CA ALA A 104 15.96 7.37 14.63
C ALA A 104 15.97 6.42 13.41
N TRP A 105 15.10 5.42 13.38
CA TRP A 105 14.99 4.48 12.26
C TRP A 105 14.58 5.16 10.95
N CYS A 106 13.64 6.12 11.00
CA CYS A 106 13.23 6.91 9.84
C CYS A 106 14.27 7.92 9.35
N ARG A 107 15.36 8.15 10.09
CA ARG A 107 16.46 9.08 9.73
C ARG A 107 17.74 8.38 9.27
N PHE A 108 17.77 7.03 9.33
CA PHE A 108 18.90 6.23 8.84
C PHE A 108 18.78 5.84 7.35
N TRP A 109 17.86 6.48 6.63
CA TRP A 109 17.74 6.43 5.18
C TRP A 109 17.57 7.83 4.61
#